data_AF-A0AAT9IZM0-F1
#
_entry.id   AF-A0AAT9IZM0-F1
#
_cell.length_a   1.000
_cell.length_b   1.000
_cell.length_c   1.000
_cell.angle_alpha   90.00
_cell.angle_beta   90.00
_cell.angle_gamma   90.00
#
_symmetry.space_group_name_H-M   'P 1'
#
loop_
_entity.id
_entity.type
_entity.pdbx_description
1 polymer ?
#
loop_
_entity_poly.entity_id
_entity_poly.type
_entity_poly.pdbx_seq_one_letter_code
_entity_poly.pdbx_strand_id
1 'polypeptide(L)'
;MSDLIKSPVFKALTQPQMFAGVTYSFFIINAVVTTEVFLITRSFWAFGVALIVHAIGYLACLREPRVFDLWMTKVQRCTRIRNWRRWRCNSYLP
;
A
#
# COMPACT_ATOMS: atom_id res chain seq x y z
N MET A 1 9.90 38.20 15.54
CA MET A 1 9.85 36.85 14.94
C MET A 1 9.18 37.02 13.58
N SER A 2 9.88 36.76 12.49
CA SER A 2 9.32 36.85 11.14
C SER A 2 8.28 35.75 10.94
N ASP A 3 7.11 36.13 10.42
CA ASP A 3 6.06 35.16 10.12
C ASP A 3 6.51 34.21 9.00
N LEU A 4 6.24 32.91 9.18
CA LEU A 4 6.51 31.87 8.19
C LEU A 4 5.50 32.02 7.03
N ILE A 5 6.01 32.22 5.82
CA ILE A 5 5.21 32.18 4.59
C ILE A 5 4.68 30.75 4.41
N LYS A 6 3.35 30.58 4.42
CA LYS A 6 2.68 29.29 4.21
C LYS A 6 1.96 29.28 2.87
N SER A 7 2.20 28.25 2.07
CA SER A 7 1.46 28.00 0.83
C SER A 7 0.48 26.83 1.02
N PRO A 8 -0.78 26.94 0.55
CA PRO A 8 -1.73 25.83 0.63
C PRO A 8 -1.28 24.67 -0.28
N VAL A 9 -1.39 23.44 0.23
CA VAL A 9 -1.12 22.22 -0.56
C VAL A 9 -2.44 21.63 -1.05
N PHE A 10 -2.60 21.57 -2.36
CA PHE A 10 -3.75 20.91 -2.99
C PHE A 10 -3.56 19.40 -2.93
N LYS A 11 -4.28 18.74 -2.02
CA LYS A 11 -4.19 17.28 -1.82
C LYS A 11 -4.45 16.51 -3.10
N ALA A 12 -5.44 16.90 -3.91
CA ALA A 12 -5.75 16.22 -5.17
C ALA A 12 -4.57 16.13 -6.14
N LEU A 13 -3.63 17.09 -6.12
CA LEU A 13 -2.45 17.11 -6.99
C LEU A 13 -1.27 16.32 -6.42
N THR A 14 -1.32 15.94 -5.14
CA THR A 14 -0.19 15.33 -4.42
C THR A 14 -0.50 13.95 -3.83
N GLN A 15 -1.78 13.56 -3.78
CA GLN A 15 -2.21 12.24 -3.34
C GLN A 15 -1.86 11.19 -4.40
N PRO A 16 -1.61 9.93 -3.99
CA PRO A 16 -1.46 8.84 -4.94
C PRO A 16 -2.77 8.62 -5.69
N GLN A 17 -2.69 8.03 -6.88
CA GLN A 17 -3.88 7.62 -7.63
C GLN A 17 -4.65 6.54 -6.84
N MET A 18 -5.92 6.80 -6.56
CA MET A 18 -6.81 5.90 -5.82
C MET A 18 -8.01 5.47 -6.66
N PHE A 19 -8.51 4.26 -6.42
CA PHE A 19 -9.73 3.72 -7.04
C PHE A 19 -10.58 3.06 -5.96
N ALA A 20 -11.87 3.39 -5.89
CA ALA A 20 -12.80 2.87 -4.87
C ALA A 20 -12.27 2.94 -3.41
N GLY A 21 -11.52 4.01 -3.08
CA GLY A 21 -10.99 4.25 -1.73
C GLY A 21 -9.70 3.50 -1.36
N VAL A 22 -9.10 2.75 -2.28
CA VAL A 22 -7.77 2.10 -2.11
C VAL A 22 -6.79 2.62 -3.16
N THR A 23 -5.49 2.40 -2.98
CA THR A 23 -4.50 2.76 -4.02
C THR A 23 -4.68 1.90 -5.26
N TYR A 24 -4.31 2.45 -6.42
CA TYR A 24 -4.34 1.72 -7.68
C TYR A 24 -3.53 0.41 -7.60
N SER A 25 -2.32 0.45 -7.02
CA SER A 25 -1.47 -0.73 -6.80
C SER A 25 -2.19 -1.83 -6.03
N PHE A 26 -2.91 -1.48 -4.94
CA PHE A 26 -3.65 -2.46 -4.14
C PHE A 26 -4.87 -3.00 -4.88
N PHE A 27 -5.58 -2.16 -5.62
CA PHE A 27 -6.72 -2.59 -6.42
C PHE A 27 -6.33 -3.67 -7.43
N ILE A 28 -5.18 -3.50 -8.10
CA ILE A 28 -4.62 -4.52 -9.01
C ILE A 28 -4.27 -5.81 -8.26
N ILE A 29 -3.61 -5.72 -7.09
CA ILE A 29 -3.32 -6.90 -6.26
C ILE A 29 -4.61 -7.65 -5.88
N ASN A 30 -5.66 -6.93 -5.49
CA ASN A 30 -6.95 -7.53 -5.16
C ASN A 30 -7.56 -8.25 -6.36
N ALA A 31 -7.51 -7.64 -7.56
CA ALA A 31 -7.99 -8.27 -8.78
C ALA A 31 -7.22 -9.55 -9.13
N VAL A 32 -5.89 -9.54 -8.99
CA VAL A 32 -5.05 -10.74 -9.22
C VAL A 32 -5.40 -11.85 -8.23
N VAL A 33 -5.44 -11.54 -6.93
CA VAL A 33 -5.79 -12.51 -5.88
C VAL A 33 -7.17 -13.10 -6.10
N THR A 34 -8.16 -12.26 -6.44
CA THR A 34 -9.53 -12.70 -6.74
C THR A 34 -9.55 -13.64 -7.94
N THR A 35 -8.78 -13.33 -8.99
CA THR A 35 -8.68 -14.16 -10.19
C THR A 35 -8.05 -15.51 -9.87
N GLU A 36 -6.96 -15.55 -9.10
CA GLU A 36 -6.32 -16.80 -8.68
C GLU A 36 -7.27 -17.66 -7.84
N VAL A 37 -7.97 -17.06 -6.87
CA VAL A 37 -8.97 -17.77 -6.05
C VAL A 37 -10.11 -18.31 -6.91
N PHE A 38 -10.59 -17.53 -7.88
CA PHE A 38 -11.60 -17.98 -8.82
C PHE A 38 -11.11 -19.16 -9.66
N LEU A 39 -9.88 -19.14 -10.16
CA LEU A 39 -9.32 -20.23 -10.96
C LEU A 39 -9.18 -21.53 -10.14
N ILE A 40 -8.80 -21.43 -8.87
CA ILE A 40 -8.66 -22.59 -7.97
C ILE A 40 -10.03 -23.16 -7.58
N THR A 41 -10.95 -22.30 -7.15
CA THR A 41 -12.26 -22.72 -6.63
C THR A 41 -13.30 -22.99 -7.72
N ARG A 42 -13.08 -22.43 -8.92
CA ARG A 42 -14.03 -22.39 -10.05
C ARG A 42 -15.43 -21.90 -9.63
N SER A 43 -15.48 -21.01 -8.66
CA SER A 43 -16.73 -20.57 -8.03
C SER A 43 -16.77 -19.04 -7.88
N PHE A 44 -17.95 -18.46 -8.11
CA PHE A 44 -18.18 -17.03 -7.92
C PHE A 44 -18.08 -16.57 -6.46
N TRP A 45 -17.98 -17.49 -5.50
CA TRP A 45 -17.61 -17.19 -4.12
C TRP A 45 -16.25 -16.47 -3.99
N ALA A 46 -15.41 -16.52 -5.03
CA ALA A 46 -14.20 -15.70 -5.11
C ALA A 46 -14.45 -14.19 -4.95
N PHE A 47 -15.61 -13.67 -5.35
CA PHE A 47 -15.96 -12.26 -5.13
C PHE A 47 -16.18 -11.92 -3.65
N GLY A 48 -16.57 -12.91 -2.82
CA GLY A 48 -16.61 -12.74 -1.37
C GLY A 48 -15.22 -12.49 -0.80
N VAL A 49 -14.21 -13.21 -1.30
CA VAL A 49 -12.80 -12.97 -0.94
C VAL A 49 -12.35 -11.59 -1.40
N ALA A 50 -12.71 -11.19 -2.63
CA ALA A 50 -12.41 -9.86 -3.17
C ALA A 50 -12.91 -8.73 -2.25
N LEU A 51 -14.16 -8.85 -1.75
CA LEU A 51 -14.75 -7.88 -0.84
C LEU A 51 -14.03 -7.82 0.51
N ILE A 52 -13.68 -8.98 1.09
CA ILE A 52 -12.95 -9.04 2.37
C ILE A 52 -11.57 -8.39 2.21
N VAL A 53 -10.83 -8.75 1.16
CA VAL A 53 -9.51 -8.19 0.87
C VAL A 53 -9.63 -6.68 0.62
N HIS A 54 -10.62 -6.24 -0.16
CA HIS A 54 -10.86 -4.82 -0.43
C HIS A 54 -11.16 -4.03 0.84
N ALA A 55 -12.01 -4.57 1.71
CA ALA A 55 -12.38 -3.92 2.97
C ALA A 55 -11.16 -3.72 3.88
N ILE A 56 -10.28 -4.72 3.98
CA ILE A 56 -9.01 -4.59 4.73
C ILE A 56 -8.15 -3.48 4.11
N GLY A 57 -8.05 -3.45 2.77
CA GLY A 57 -7.28 -2.42 2.09
C GLY A 57 -7.83 -1.02 2.29
N TYR A 58 -9.15 -0.88 2.24
CA TYR A 58 -9.85 0.37 2.49
C TYR A 58 -9.56 0.88 3.90
N LEU A 59 -9.68 0.01 4.91
CA LEU A 59 -9.39 0.37 6.30
C LEU A 59 -7.92 0.77 6.51
N ALA A 60 -6.98 0.16 5.79
CA ALA A 60 -5.57 0.56 5.83
C ALA A 60 -5.35 1.96 5.23
N CYS A 61 -5.99 2.26 4.10
CA CYS A 61 -5.89 3.55 3.42
C CYS A 61 -6.55 4.71 4.19
N LEU A 62 -7.48 4.44 5.12
CA LEU A 62 -8.05 5.48 5.99
C LEU A 62 -7.00 6.15 6.89
N ARG A 63 -5.96 5.43 7.31
CA ARG A 63 -4.88 6.00 8.12
C ARG A 63 -3.85 6.73 7.28
N GLU A 64 -3.39 6.10 6.20
CA GLU A 64 -2.40 6.67 5.31
C GLU A 64 -2.66 6.17 3.88
N PRO A 65 -2.94 7.07 2.92
CA PRO A 65 -3.29 6.67 1.56
C PRO A 65 -2.14 5.95 0.86
N ARG A 66 -0.88 6.19 1.24
CA ARG A 66 0.30 5.59 0.58
C ARG A 66 0.78 4.28 1.22
N VAL A 67 0.02 3.67 2.14
CA VAL A 67 0.45 2.47 2.90
C VAL A 67 0.98 1.37 1.99
N PHE A 68 0.27 1.07 0.90
CA PHE A 68 0.64 -0.01 -0.02
C PHE A 68 1.89 0.29 -0.85
N ASP A 69 2.03 1.53 -1.34
CA ASP A 69 3.19 1.92 -2.14
C ASP A 69 4.45 1.99 -1.25
N LEU A 70 4.31 2.48 -0.02
CA LEU A 70 5.38 2.46 0.98
C LEU A 70 5.76 1.04 1.38
N TRP A 71 4.77 0.16 1.57
CA TRP A 71 5.01 -1.25 1.85
C TRP A 71 5.75 -1.93 0.70
N MET A 72 5.32 -1.73 -0.55
CA MET A 72 5.97 -2.29 -1.72
C MET A 72 7.40 -1.77 -1.87
N THR A 73 7.61 -0.46 -1.70
CA THR A 73 8.95 0.15 -1.72
C THR A 73 9.85 -0.44 -0.63
N LYS A 74 9.31 -0.64 0.58
CA LYS A 74 10.04 -1.25 1.69
C LYS A 74 10.45 -2.69 1.37
N VAL A 75 9.55 -3.48 0.81
CA VAL A 75 9.81 -4.88 0.44
C VAL A 75 10.82 -4.97 -0.72
N GLN A 76 10.79 -4.04 -1.67
CA GLN A 76 11.70 -4.05 -2.83
C GLN A 76 13.08 -3.48 -2.53
N ARG A 77 13.16 -2.31 -1.90
CA ARG A 77 14.40 -1.52 -1.77
C ARG A 77 15.00 -1.55 -0.38
N CYS A 78 14.18 -1.78 0.65
CA CYS A 78 14.59 -1.70 2.05
C CYS A 78 14.42 -3.05 2.77
N THR A 79 14.84 -4.14 2.11
CA THR A 79 14.80 -5.47 2.71
C THR A 79 15.66 -5.52 3.97
N ARG A 80 15.24 -6.32 4.94
CA ARG A 80 15.93 -6.42 6.23
C ARG A 80 17.19 -7.24 6.07
N ILE A 81 18.36 -6.63 6.28
CA ILE A 81 19.66 -7.30 6.14
C ILE A 81 20.01 -8.13 7.39
N ARG A 82 20.95 -9.09 7.24
CA ARG A 82 21.29 -10.07 8.30
C ARG A 82 21.74 -9.44 9.61
N ASN A 83 22.40 -8.29 9.55
CA ASN A 83 22.90 -7.57 10.73
C ASN A 83 21.81 -6.71 11.43
N TRP A 84 20.59 -6.62 10.88
CA TRP A 84 19.54 -5.76 11.42
C TRP A 84 19.24 -6.09 12.88
N ARG A 85 19.26 -7.38 13.28
CA ARG A 85 19.02 -7.76 14.68
C ARG A 85 19.99 -7.09 15.66
N ARG A 86 21.23 -6.83 15.22
CA ARG A 86 22.25 -6.17 16.03
C ARG A 86 22.04 -4.67 16.10
N TRP A 87 21.79 -4.04 14.95
CA TRP A 87 21.78 -2.56 14.83
C TRP A 87 20.39 -1.93 14.89
N ARG A 88 19.33 -2.74 14.76
CA ARG A 88 17.91 -2.32 14.58
C ARG A 88 17.68 -1.40 13.38
N CYS A 89 18.64 -1.29 12.49
CA CYS A 89 18.60 -0.55 11.23
C CYS A 89 19.30 -1.33 10.12
N ASN A 90 19.01 -0.99 8.86
CA ASN A 90 19.79 -1.46 7.73
C ASN A 90 21.07 -0.61 7.64
N SER A 91 22.23 -1.24 7.77
CA SER A 91 23.52 -0.62 7.46
C SER A 91 23.65 -0.42 5.95
N TYR A 92 23.94 0.81 5.54
CA TYR A 92 24.30 1.14 4.16
C TYR A 92 25.82 1.13 4.05
N LEU A 93 26.37 0.26 3.20
CA LEU A 93 27.75 0.36 2.74
C LEU A 93 27.71 1.10 1.40
N PRO A 94 28.48 2.19 1.23
CA PRO A 94 28.61 2.87 -0.06
C PRO A 94 29.20 1.94 -1.13
#